data_AF-A0A831UFC5-F1
#
_entry.id   AF-A0A831UFC5-F1
#
_cell.length_a   1.000
_cell.length_b   1.000
_cell.length_c   1.000
_cell.angle_alpha   90.00
_cell.angle_beta   90.00
_cell.angle_gamma   90.00
#
_symmetry.space_group_name_H-M   'P 1'
#
loop_
_entity.id
_entity.type
_entity.pdbx_description
1 polymer ?
#
loop_
_entity_poly.entity_id
_entity_poly.type
_entity_poly.pdbx_seq_one_letter_code
_entity_poly.pdbx_strand_id
1 'polypeptide(L)'
;MPMVLVVLDHDGSRLKKGSLEALTRARRLAEAFGERVAGVLLAEEKAPLEEARKHVEVLYTATLGPYTAERWAAGVLKAAEAAGAKAVVAPSSRQSRTYLGRVAYALKAGLLEDTLDSWPEGGEVHATRYAYLNRVTQRVKAALPVVLTVKPNTTPLAEPLSGEAEVVPLSVPEVPTVEVLERLPEERKGVSLAEADIVVTGGRGMGSPEAFGLVEELAALLGGAVGATRAVVDAGWRPYAEQVGQTGKTVQPSLYIALGVSGAVQHLAGMNKSKYIVAVNKDPEAPIFKHADYGIVGDVHQVLPALIQAVKKLKD
;
A
#
# COMPACT_ATOMS: atom_id res chain seq x y z
N MET A 1 29.38 -3.94 3.88
CA MET A 1 28.42 -4.08 2.77
C MET A 1 27.05 -4.26 3.41
N PRO A 2 26.03 -3.48 3.03
CA PRO A 2 24.78 -3.43 3.77
C PRO A 2 24.01 -4.75 3.71
N MET A 3 23.73 -5.36 4.87
CA MET A 3 22.97 -6.61 4.94
C MET A 3 21.47 -6.46 4.63
N VAL A 4 20.93 -5.24 4.62
CA VAL A 4 19.51 -4.97 4.35
C VAL A 4 19.35 -4.16 3.06
N LEU A 5 18.56 -4.70 2.12
CA LEU A 5 18.16 -4.03 0.88
C LEU A 5 16.69 -3.65 0.94
N VAL A 6 16.35 -2.39 0.65
CA VAL A 6 14.96 -1.94 0.52
C VAL A 6 14.61 -1.68 -0.95
N VAL A 7 13.44 -2.16 -1.39
CA VAL A 7 12.87 -1.84 -2.70
C VAL A 7 12.10 -0.52 -2.62
N LEU A 8 12.49 0.44 -3.47
CA LEU A 8 11.89 1.77 -3.53
C LEU A 8 10.93 1.85 -4.74
N ASP A 9 9.67 1.46 -4.54
CA ASP A 9 8.60 1.66 -5.53
C ASP A 9 8.34 3.18 -5.76
N HIS A 10 8.02 3.54 -7.01
CA HIS A 10 7.76 4.93 -7.42
C HIS A 10 6.65 5.03 -8.48
N ASP A 11 6.22 6.25 -8.79
CA ASP A 11 5.33 6.55 -9.92
C ASP A 11 6.05 7.12 -11.15
N GLY A 12 7.37 7.30 -11.05
CA GLY A 12 8.25 7.86 -12.09
C GLY A 12 8.67 9.30 -11.80
N SER A 13 7.90 9.98 -10.95
CA SER A 13 8.16 11.34 -10.50
C SER A 13 8.50 11.42 -9.01
N ARG A 14 7.92 10.54 -8.18
CA ARG A 14 8.14 10.51 -6.73
C ARG A 14 8.14 9.10 -6.16
N LEU A 15 8.77 8.93 -5.00
CA LEU A 15 8.64 7.70 -4.22
C LEU A 15 7.21 7.53 -3.73
N LYS A 16 6.71 6.30 -3.77
CA LYS A 16 5.41 5.98 -3.16
C LYS A 16 5.53 5.96 -1.65
N LYS A 17 4.41 6.29 -0.97
CA LYS A 17 4.31 6.24 0.49
C LYS A 17 4.81 4.92 1.07
N GLY A 18 4.38 3.80 0.47
CA GLY A 18 4.76 2.47 0.91
C GLY A 18 6.28 2.20 0.88
N SER A 19 7.03 2.88 0.01
CA SER A 19 8.49 2.78 -0.05
C SER A 19 9.16 3.42 1.17
N LEU A 20 8.62 4.54 1.63
CA LEU A 20 9.10 5.22 2.84
C LEU A 20 8.74 4.43 4.11
N GLU A 21 7.57 3.78 4.13
CA GLU A 21 7.19 2.85 5.19
C GLU A 21 8.12 1.62 5.22
N ALA A 22 8.40 1.04 4.04
CA ALA A 22 9.32 -0.08 3.89
C ALA A 22 10.74 0.29 4.34
N LEU A 23 11.19 1.49 4.02
CA LEU A 23 12.49 2.02 4.43
C LEU A 23 12.59 2.18 5.96
N THR A 24 11.54 2.66 6.63
CA THR A 24 11.53 2.71 8.11
C THR A 24 11.72 1.33 8.71
N ARG A 25 11.05 0.30 8.16
CA ARG A 25 11.21 -1.09 8.62
C ARG A 25 12.59 -1.65 8.31
N ALA A 26 13.14 -1.34 7.14
CA ALA A 26 14.50 -1.72 6.76
C ALA A 26 15.54 -1.10 7.71
N ARG A 27 15.41 0.19 8.05
CA ARG A 27 16.30 0.89 8.99
C ARG A 27 16.27 0.28 10.38
N ARG A 28 15.08 -0.02 10.93
CA ARG A 28 14.94 -0.69 12.24
C ARG A 28 15.60 -2.06 12.27
N LEU A 29 15.43 -2.85 11.21
CA LEU A 29 16.09 -4.15 11.10
C LEU A 29 17.62 -4.01 10.99
N ALA A 30 18.09 -3.09 10.15
CA ALA A 30 19.52 -2.85 9.96
C ALA A 30 20.18 -2.37 11.26
N GLU A 31 19.57 -1.41 11.96
CA GLU A 31 20.03 -0.93 13.28
C GLU A 31 20.17 -2.07 14.28
N ALA A 32 19.17 -2.94 14.37
CA ALA A 32 19.19 -4.08 15.28
C ALA A 32 20.21 -5.16 14.88
N PHE A 33 20.64 -5.21 13.62
CA PHE A 33 21.75 -6.04 13.15
C PHE A 33 23.12 -5.33 13.22
N GLY A 34 23.17 -4.04 13.57
CA GLY A 34 24.40 -3.24 13.52
C GLY A 34 24.88 -2.95 12.09
N GLU A 35 23.95 -2.92 11.14
CA GLU A 35 24.19 -2.87 9.71
C GLU A 35 23.58 -1.62 9.06
N ARG A 36 23.93 -1.38 7.80
CA ARG A 36 23.42 -0.26 6.99
C ARG A 36 22.31 -0.71 6.05
N VAL A 37 21.57 0.26 5.51
CA VAL A 37 20.52 0.03 4.50
C VAL A 37 20.97 0.49 3.12
N ALA A 38 20.88 -0.39 2.13
CA ALA A 38 20.90 -0.04 0.72
C ALA A 38 19.49 0.04 0.14
N GLY A 39 19.29 0.91 -0.85
CA GLY A 39 18.07 0.96 -1.66
C GLY A 39 18.28 0.33 -3.03
N VAL A 40 17.22 -0.24 -3.61
CA VAL A 40 17.13 -0.55 -5.04
C VAL A 40 15.99 0.24 -5.68
N LEU A 41 16.31 0.96 -6.75
CA LEU A 41 15.40 1.77 -7.54
C LEU A 41 15.37 1.26 -8.98
N LEU A 42 14.32 0.52 -9.32
CA LEU A 42 14.12 -0.05 -10.65
C LEU A 42 13.07 0.75 -11.41
N ALA A 43 13.37 1.13 -12.65
CA ALA A 43 12.47 1.92 -13.48
C ALA A 43 12.17 1.25 -14.81
N GLU A 44 11.00 1.56 -15.36
CA GLU A 44 10.72 1.25 -16.77
C GLU A 44 11.51 2.17 -17.69
N GLU A 45 11.47 3.47 -17.41
CA GLU A 45 12.15 4.51 -18.17
C GLU A 45 12.79 5.54 -17.23
N LYS A 46 11.97 6.17 -16.38
CA LYS A 46 12.39 7.22 -15.44
C LYS A 46 12.10 6.84 -13.99
N ALA A 47 13.00 7.26 -13.09
CA ALA A 47 12.88 7.12 -11.65
C ALA A 47 13.12 8.46 -10.93
N PRO A 48 12.58 8.65 -9.71
CA PRO A 48 12.86 9.82 -8.86
C PRO A 48 14.23 9.68 -8.16
N LEU A 49 15.32 9.67 -8.94
CA LEU A 49 16.67 9.42 -8.44
C LEU A 49 17.07 10.37 -7.30
N GLU A 50 16.87 11.67 -7.48
CA GLU A 50 17.26 12.69 -6.51
C GLU A 50 16.46 12.63 -5.20
N GLU A 51 15.23 12.14 -5.23
CA GLU A 51 14.47 11.88 -4.02
C GLU A 51 15.03 10.63 -3.32
N ALA A 52 15.21 9.53 -4.06
CA ALA A 52 15.71 8.27 -3.52
C ALA A 52 17.09 8.39 -2.87
N ARG A 53 17.99 9.20 -3.45
CA ARG A 53 19.35 9.44 -2.92
C ARG A 53 19.35 10.07 -1.53
N LYS A 54 18.29 10.75 -1.12
CA LYS A 54 18.19 11.38 0.20
C LYS A 54 17.79 10.39 1.30
N HIS A 55 17.47 9.15 0.96
CA HIS A 55 16.82 8.22 1.88
C HIS A 55 17.66 6.99 2.25
N VAL A 56 18.71 6.68 1.50
CA VAL A 56 19.58 5.51 1.72
C VAL A 56 21.05 5.92 1.63
N GLU A 57 21.96 5.07 2.10
CA GLU A 57 23.41 5.33 2.00
C GLU A 57 24.00 4.91 0.64
N VAL A 58 23.49 3.79 0.11
CA VAL A 58 23.85 3.26 -1.22
C VAL A 58 22.58 3.00 -1.99
N LEU A 59 22.52 3.45 -3.23
CA LEU A 59 21.36 3.32 -4.10
C LEU A 59 21.73 2.57 -5.37
N TYR A 60 21.26 1.34 -5.49
CA TYR A 60 21.37 0.54 -6.70
C TYR A 60 20.27 0.92 -7.70
N THR A 61 20.63 1.13 -8.96
CA THR A 61 19.67 1.61 -9.97
C THR A 61 19.72 0.78 -11.24
N ALA A 62 18.56 0.51 -11.85
CA ALA A 62 18.49 -0.07 -13.20
C ALA A 62 17.24 0.40 -13.95
N THR A 63 17.39 0.58 -15.27
CA THR A 63 16.27 0.79 -16.20
C THR A 63 16.03 -0.51 -16.95
N LEU A 64 14.84 -1.08 -16.80
CA LEU A 64 14.51 -2.45 -17.24
C LEU A 64 13.51 -2.49 -18.40
N GLY A 65 13.05 -1.33 -18.87
CA GLY A 65 11.95 -1.24 -19.81
C GLY A 65 10.61 -1.65 -19.17
N PRO A 66 9.57 -1.93 -19.97
CA PRO A 66 8.24 -2.22 -19.47
C PRO A 66 8.23 -3.28 -18.38
N TYR A 67 7.51 -3.00 -17.28
CA TYR A 67 7.31 -3.93 -16.18
C TYR A 67 6.89 -5.33 -16.61
N THR A 68 7.66 -6.31 -16.15
CA THR A 68 7.24 -7.70 -15.94
C THR A 68 7.79 -8.18 -14.60
N ALA A 69 7.15 -9.18 -14.00
CA ALA A 69 7.57 -9.70 -12.70
C ALA A 69 8.97 -10.31 -12.77
N GLU A 70 9.34 -10.89 -13.91
CA GLU A 70 10.65 -11.50 -14.18
C GLU A 70 11.75 -10.44 -14.19
N ARG A 71 11.55 -9.32 -14.91
CA ARG A 71 12.51 -8.22 -14.97
C ARG A 71 12.74 -7.60 -13.59
N TRP A 72 11.67 -7.32 -12.86
CA TRP A 72 11.79 -6.75 -11.51
C TRP A 72 12.47 -7.70 -10.54
N ALA A 73 12.13 -9.00 -10.58
CA ALA A 73 12.83 -10.00 -9.77
C ALA A 73 14.33 -10.03 -10.10
N ALA A 74 14.71 -10.00 -11.38
CA ALA A 74 16.12 -9.99 -11.80
C ALA A 74 16.86 -8.74 -11.29
N GLY A 75 16.24 -7.56 -11.38
CA GLY A 75 16.82 -6.31 -10.86
C GLY A 75 17.02 -6.33 -9.35
N VAL A 76 16.02 -6.79 -8.58
CA VAL A 76 16.14 -6.90 -7.12
C VAL A 76 17.19 -7.94 -6.74
N LEU A 77 17.26 -9.07 -7.43
CA LEU A 77 18.28 -10.10 -7.19
C LEU A 77 19.69 -9.57 -7.45
N LYS A 78 19.87 -8.79 -8.52
CA LYS A 78 21.18 -8.21 -8.84
C LYS A 78 21.61 -7.18 -7.79
N ALA A 79 20.69 -6.37 -7.30
CA ALA A 79 20.94 -5.46 -6.19
C ALA A 79 21.25 -6.21 -4.90
N ALA A 80 20.52 -7.29 -4.59
CA ALA A 80 20.74 -8.09 -3.38
C ALA A 80 22.12 -8.77 -3.40
N GLU A 81 22.53 -9.30 -4.56
CA GLU A 81 23.87 -9.85 -4.77
C GLU A 81 24.96 -8.78 -4.57
N ALA A 82 24.83 -7.63 -5.23
CA ALA A 82 25.80 -6.55 -5.14
C ALA A 82 25.92 -5.94 -3.73
N ALA A 83 24.82 -5.92 -2.97
CA ALA A 83 24.79 -5.46 -1.59
C ALA A 83 25.30 -6.50 -0.59
N GLY A 84 25.34 -7.79 -0.96
CA GLY A 84 25.51 -8.88 0.00
C GLY A 84 24.31 -9.03 0.95
N ALA A 85 23.12 -8.63 0.52
CA ALA A 85 21.94 -8.52 1.37
C ALA A 85 21.47 -9.90 1.87
N LYS A 86 21.14 -9.97 3.16
CA LYS A 86 20.48 -11.12 3.81
C LYS A 86 19.02 -10.82 4.14
N ALA A 87 18.60 -9.56 4.13
CA ALA A 87 17.21 -9.16 4.24
C ALA A 87 16.82 -8.28 3.05
N VAL A 88 15.73 -8.62 2.37
CA VAL A 88 15.09 -7.75 1.36
C VAL A 88 13.76 -7.28 1.91
N VAL A 89 13.57 -5.96 1.98
CA VAL A 89 12.36 -5.31 2.48
C VAL A 89 11.69 -4.57 1.33
N ALA A 90 10.39 -4.71 1.17
CA ALA A 90 9.64 -4.02 0.11
C ALA A 90 8.26 -3.58 0.61
N PRO A 91 7.62 -2.57 -0.03
CA PRO A 91 6.20 -2.33 0.18
C PRO A 91 5.37 -3.57 -0.23
N SER A 92 4.23 -3.83 0.41
CA SER A 92 3.26 -4.88 0.01
C SER A 92 2.32 -4.39 -1.09
N SER A 93 2.89 -3.88 -2.19
CA SER A 93 2.15 -3.38 -3.34
C SER A 93 1.62 -4.54 -4.20
N ARG A 94 0.64 -4.26 -5.08
CA ARG A 94 0.17 -5.27 -6.06
C ARG A 94 1.32 -5.76 -6.94
N GLN A 95 2.25 -4.88 -7.27
CA GLN A 95 3.40 -5.18 -8.12
C GLN A 95 4.42 -6.05 -7.38
N SER A 96 4.83 -5.63 -6.18
CA SER A 96 5.85 -6.33 -5.40
C SER A 96 5.48 -7.78 -5.07
N ARG A 97 4.21 -8.02 -4.75
CA ARG A 97 3.68 -9.36 -4.49
C ARG A 97 3.78 -10.31 -5.68
N THR A 98 3.91 -9.80 -6.92
CA THR A 98 4.08 -10.68 -8.09
C THR A 98 5.52 -11.10 -8.34
N TYR A 99 6.53 -10.34 -7.89
CA TYR A 99 7.93 -10.65 -8.14
C TYR A 99 8.70 -11.15 -6.91
N LEU A 100 8.30 -10.77 -5.68
CA LEU A 100 9.06 -11.10 -4.48
C LEU A 100 9.08 -12.59 -4.13
N GLY A 101 8.06 -13.35 -4.54
CA GLY A 101 8.11 -14.82 -4.43
C GLY A 101 9.29 -15.42 -5.23
N ARG A 102 9.57 -14.87 -6.42
CA ARG A 102 10.72 -15.28 -7.25
C ARG A 102 12.04 -14.89 -6.58
N VAL A 103 12.10 -13.69 -6.01
CA VAL A 103 13.28 -13.20 -5.26
C VAL A 103 13.56 -14.10 -4.06
N ALA A 104 12.55 -14.39 -3.24
CA ALA A 104 12.69 -15.25 -2.07
C ALA A 104 13.17 -16.66 -2.45
N TYR A 105 12.57 -17.24 -3.50
CA TYR A 105 12.97 -18.55 -4.00
C TYR A 105 14.44 -18.58 -4.46
N ALA A 106 14.86 -17.62 -5.29
CA ALA A 106 16.22 -17.57 -5.82
C ALA A 106 17.27 -17.34 -4.73
N LEU A 107 16.94 -16.56 -3.69
CA LEU A 107 17.81 -16.35 -2.52
C LEU A 107 17.77 -17.50 -1.50
N LYS A 108 16.92 -18.51 -1.70
CA LYS A 108 16.59 -19.53 -0.69
C LYS A 108 16.17 -18.91 0.65
N ALA A 109 15.40 -17.84 0.57
CA ALA A 109 14.98 -17.03 1.69
C ALA A 109 13.56 -17.38 2.16
N GLY A 110 13.30 -17.20 3.46
CA GLY A 110 11.92 -17.19 3.95
C GLY A 110 11.18 -15.95 3.43
N LEU A 111 9.88 -16.08 3.16
CA LEU A 111 9.03 -14.97 2.69
C LEU A 111 7.98 -14.61 3.75
N LEU A 112 8.10 -13.41 4.31
CA LEU A 112 7.16 -12.83 5.28
C LEU A 112 6.30 -11.77 4.59
N GLU A 113 5.15 -12.16 4.03
CA GLU A 113 4.28 -11.24 3.30
C GLU A 113 3.27 -10.52 4.18
N ASP A 114 2.96 -9.28 3.77
CA ASP A 114 1.92 -8.38 4.27
C ASP A 114 2.03 -8.11 5.78
N THR A 115 3.27 -7.83 6.22
CA THR A 115 3.60 -7.70 7.64
C THR A 115 3.22 -6.34 8.21
N LEU A 116 2.63 -6.35 9.40
CA LEU A 116 2.26 -5.17 10.18
C LEU A 116 3.48 -4.61 10.93
N ASP A 117 4.28 -5.50 11.50
CA ASP A 117 5.52 -5.16 12.21
C ASP A 117 6.54 -6.29 12.06
N SER A 118 7.83 -6.00 12.26
CA SER A 118 8.92 -6.98 12.24
C SER A 118 10.10 -6.58 13.11
N TRP A 119 10.72 -7.55 13.74
CA TRP A 119 11.87 -7.38 14.62
C TRP A 119 12.79 -8.61 14.54
N PRO A 120 14.09 -8.47 14.83
CA PRO A 120 14.98 -9.61 14.96
C PRO A 120 14.87 -10.23 16.35
N GLU A 121 14.99 -11.55 16.42
CA GLU A 121 14.98 -12.32 17.68
C GLU A 121 15.62 -13.68 17.44
N GLY A 122 16.58 -14.07 18.28
CA GLY A 122 17.22 -15.39 18.20
C GLY A 122 17.94 -15.68 16.87
N GLY A 123 18.39 -14.65 16.14
CA GLY A 123 19.01 -14.81 14.81
C GLY A 123 18.01 -15.01 13.66
N GLU A 124 16.71 -14.94 13.95
CA GLU A 124 15.61 -14.97 12.99
C GLU A 124 14.97 -13.58 12.87
N VAL A 125 14.20 -13.37 11.80
CA VAL A 125 13.30 -12.22 11.69
C VAL A 125 11.89 -12.69 12.00
N HIS A 126 11.30 -12.08 13.02
CA HIS A 126 9.91 -12.27 13.38
C HIS A 126 9.07 -11.16 12.79
N ALA A 127 7.81 -11.46 12.48
CA ALA A 127 6.85 -10.47 12.04
C ALA A 127 5.44 -10.81 12.52
N THR A 128 4.57 -9.81 12.50
CA THR A 128 3.13 -10.02 12.63
C THR A 128 2.43 -9.74 11.31
N ARG A 129 1.37 -10.48 11.01
CA ARG A 129 0.51 -10.24 9.85
C ARG A 129 -0.94 -10.62 10.12
N TYR A 130 -1.84 -10.12 9.30
CA TYR A 130 -3.23 -10.56 9.31
C TYR A 130 -3.41 -11.88 8.54
N ALA A 131 -4.32 -12.71 9.02
CA ALA A 131 -4.78 -13.93 8.35
C ALA A 131 -6.30 -14.10 8.50
N TYR A 132 -6.87 -15.03 7.73
CA TYR A 132 -8.30 -15.35 7.75
C TYR A 132 -9.19 -14.10 7.58
N LEU A 133 -8.93 -13.31 6.53
CA LEU A 133 -9.65 -12.04 6.25
C LEU A 133 -9.56 -11.04 7.40
N ASN A 134 -8.34 -10.84 7.92
CA ASN A 134 -8.02 -9.93 9.03
C ASN A 134 -8.68 -10.26 10.37
N ARG A 135 -9.17 -11.50 10.54
CA ARG A 135 -9.77 -11.98 11.81
C ARG A 135 -8.72 -12.42 12.82
N VAL A 136 -7.54 -12.84 12.36
CA VAL A 136 -6.46 -13.33 13.22
C VAL A 136 -5.20 -12.52 12.95
N THR A 137 -4.52 -12.11 14.01
CA THR A 137 -3.14 -11.61 13.93
C THR A 137 -2.20 -12.77 14.23
N GLN A 138 -1.38 -13.16 13.26
CA GLN A 138 -0.41 -14.24 13.40
C GLN A 138 0.98 -13.66 13.68
N ARG A 139 1.74 -14.32 14.54
CA ARG A 139 3.19 -14.14 14.63
C ARG A 139 3.85 -15.21 13.77
N VAL A 140 4.68 -14.77 12.84
CA VAL A 140 5.44 -15.61 11.90
C VAL A 140 6.93 -15.30 12.05
N LYS A 141 7.78 -16.21 11.60
CA LYS A 141 9.24 -16.02 11.64
C LYS A 141 9.93 -16.74 10.49
N ALA A 142 11.12 -16.25 10.15
CA ALA A 142 12.01 -16.86 9.17
C ALA A 142 13.47 -16.63 9.56
N ALA A 143 14.31 -17.65 9.37
CA ALA A 143 15.76 -17.49 9.42
C ALA A 143 16.26 -16.64 8.24
N LEU A 144 17.46 -16.08 8.38
CA LEU A 144 18.15 -15.41 7.26
C LEU A 144 18.63 -16.45 6.21
N PRO A 145 18.59 -16.13 4.91
CA PRO A 145 18.10 -14.88 4.33
C PRO A 145 16.57 -14.77 4.36
N VAL A 146 16.04 -13.55 4.39
CA VAL A 146 14.61 -13.27 4.46
C VAL A 146 14.18 -12.22 3.45
N VAL A 147 13.00 -12.39 2.88
CA VAL A 147 12.28 -11.37 2.12
C VAL A 147 11.03 -11.03 2.90
N LEU A 148 10.74 -9.74 3.11
CA LEU A 148 9.53 -9.32 3.79
C LEU A 148 8.85 -8.14 3.09
N THR A 149 7.52 -8.12 3.14
CA THR A 149 6.74 -6.97 2.68
C THR A 149 6.07 -6.23 3.81
N VAL A 150 6.05 -4.91 3.70
CA VAL A 150 5.46 -4.00 4.68
C VAL A 150 4.06 -3.62 4.22
N LYS A 151 3.07 -3.93 5.06
CA LYS A 151 1.68 -3.58 4.78
C LYS A 151 1.51 -2.05 4.75
N PRO A 152 0.84 -1.48 3.73
CA PRO A 152 0.59 -0.04 3.67
C PRO A 152 -0.09 0.52 4.93
N ASN A 153 0.24 1.75 5.31
CA ASN A 153 -0.35 2.50 6.42
C ASN A 153 -0.16 1.86 7.80
N THR A 154 0.88 1.04 7.97
CA THR A 154 1.18 0.39 9.27
C THR A 154 2.44 0.91 9.94
N THR A 155 3.26 1.68 9.22
CA THR A 155 4.58 2.14 9.68
C THR A 155 4.71 3.64 9.42
N PRO A 156 5.36 4.42 10.31
CA PRO A 156 5.73 5.80 10.02
C PRO A 156 6.63 5.93 8.78
N LEU A 157 6.53 7.07 8.09
CA LEU A 157 7.36 7.35 6.92
C LEU A 157 8.81 7.62 7.33
N ALA A 158 9.75 7.16 6.51
CA ALA A 158 11.16 7.42 6.74
C ALA A 158 11.53 8.86 6.38
N GLU A 159 12.13 9.56 7.33
CA GLU A 159 12.71 10.88 7.08
C GLU A 159 13.97 10.80 6.20
N PRO A 160 14.29 11.85 5.43
CA PRO A 160 15.56 11.97 4.72
C PRO A 160 16.77 11.87 5.66
N LEU A 161 17.88 11.36 5.14
CA LEU A 161 19.19 11.36 5.82
C LEU A 161 19.93 12.68 5.53
N SER A 162 20.88 13.01 6.40
CA SER A 162 21.84 14.08 6.13
C SER A 162 22.92 13.59 5.16
N GLY A 163 22.67 13.76 3.86
CA GLY A 163 23.62 13.36 2.80
C GLY A 163 22.93 12.81 1.57
N GLU A 164 23.72 12.51 0.55
CA GLU A 164 23.24 11.85 -0.67
C GLU A 164 23.90 10.48 -0.82
N ALA A 165 23.10 9.50 -1.21
CA ALA A 165 23.56 8.15 -1.48
C ALA A 165 24.59 8.09 -2.61
N GLU A 166 25.55 7.15 -2.48
CA GLU A 166 26.32 6.67 -3.61
C GLU A 166 25.39 5.92 -4.59
N VAL A 167 25.39 6.33 -5.86
CA VAL A 167 24.56 5.70 -6.89
C VAL A 167 25.36 4.65 -7.63
N VAL A 168 24.86 3.41 -7.62
CA VAL A 168 25.51 2.26 -8.26
C VAL A 168 24.60 1.72 -9.38
N PRO A 169 24.91 2.01 -10.65
CA PRO A 169 24.14 1.46 -11.77
C PRO A 169 24.38 -0.05 -11.89
N LEU A 170 23.30 -0.81 -12.07
CA LEU A 170 23.34 -2.26 -12.23
C LEU A 170 23.19 -2.64 -13.70
N SER A 171 24.05 -3.56 -14.15
CA SER A 171 23.82 -4.32 -15.37
C SER A 171 22.98 -5.54 -15.02
N VAL A 172 21.70 -5.52 -15.40
CA VAL A 172 20.75 -6.61 -15.17
C VAL A 172 20.66 -7.43 -16.45
N PRO A 173 20.93 -8.75 -16.41
CA PRO A 173 20.86 -9.59 -17.60
C PRO A 173 19.42 -9.68 -18.12
N GLU A 174 19.28 -9.88 -19.44
CA GLU A 174 17.99 -10.23 -20.01
C GLU A 174 17.49 -11.56 -19.44
N VAL A 175 16.19 -11.61 -19.18
CA VAL A 175 15.52 -12.80 -18.66
C VAL A 175 14.33 -13.15 -19.54
N PRO A 176 14.01 -14.44 -19.72
CA PRO A 176 12.76 -14.84 -20.34
C PRO A 176 11.58 -14.16 -19.63
N THR A 177 10.68 -13.58 -20.40
CA THR A 177 9.57 -12.77 -19.89
C THR A 177 8.30 -13.07 -20.66
N VAL A 178 7.15 -12.70 -20.08
CA VAL A 178 5.89 -12.65 -20.81
C VAL A 178 5.87 -11.48 -21.80
N GLU A 179 5.13 -11.65 -22.89
CA GLU A 179 4.81 -10.57 -23.83
C GLU A 179 3.61 -9.76 -23.30
N VAL A 180 3.75 -8.43 -23.27
CA VAL A 180 2.66 -7.53 -22.88
C VAL A 180 2.06 -6.93 -24.16
N LEU A 181 0.91 -7.46 -24.58
CA LEU A 181 0.24 -7.04 -25.81
C LEU A 181 -0.37 -5.64 -25.71
N GLU A 182 -0.97 -5.32 -24.56
CA GLU A 182 -1.65 -4.04 -24.34
C GLU A 182 -1.56 -3.63 -22.86
N ARG A 183 -1.47 -2.32 -22.63
CA ARG A 183 -1.66 -1.70 -21.31
C ARG A 183 -2.73 -0.64 -21.43
N LEU A 184 -3.89 -0.91 -20.87
CA LEU A 184 -4.97 0.07 -20.79
C LEU A 184 -4.70 0.99 -19.60
N PRO A 185 -4.35 2.27 -19.82
CA PRO A 185 -4.20 3.21 -18.72
C PRO A 185 -5.57 3.43 -18.07
N GLU A 186 -5.67 3.16 -16.78
CA GLU A 186 -6.83 3.53 -15.99
C GLU A 186 -6.74 5.03 -15.71
N GLU A 187 -7.76 5.83 -16.05
CA GLU A 187 -7.80 7.25 -15.69
C GLU A 187 -7.71 7.37 -14.16
N ARG A 188 -6.55 7.78 -13.66
CA ARG A 188 -6.34 8.04 -12.23
C ARG A 188 -6.76 9.47 -11.93
N LYS A 189 -7.99 9.66 -11.46
CA LYS A 189 -8.39 10.90 -10.80
C LYS A 189 -8.26 10.74 -9.29
N GLY A 190 -7.50 11.63 -8.65
CA GLY A 190 -7.33 11.66 -7.20
C GLY A 190 -6.33 10.64 -6.63
N VAL A 191 -6.41 10.42 -5.31
CA VAL A 191 -5.47 9.60 -4.54
C VAL A 191 -5.74 8.10 -4.75
N SER A 192 -4.68 7.29 -4.80
CA SER A 192 -4.81 5.83 -4.85
C SER A 192 -5.45 5.30 -3.56
N LEU A 193 -6.56 4.56 -3.69
CA LEU A 193 -7.24 3.92 -2.56
C LEU A 193 -6.32 3.10 -1.64
N ALA A 194 -5.32 2.41 -2.21
CA ALA A 194 -4.45 1.52 -1.44
C ALA A 194 -3.48 2.27 -0.50
N GLU A 195 -3.19 3.54 -0.79
CA GLU A 195 -2.22 4.36 -0.06
C GLU A 195 -2.87 5.57 0.63
N ALA A 196 -4.17 5.79 0.40
CA ALA A 196 -4.90 6.90 0.96
C ALA A 196 -4.97 6.82 2.49
N ASP A 197 -4.69 7.94 3.15
CA ASP A 197 -4.89 8.10 4.60
C ASP A 197 -6.35 8.35 4.97
N ILE A 198 -7.15 8.82 4.02
CA ILE A 198 -8.58 9.04 4.17
C ILE A 198 -9.28 8.39 2.99
N VAL A 199 -10.31 7.59 3.26
CA VAL A 199 -11.14 6.96 2.23
C VAL A 199 -12.60 7.32 2.50
N VAL A 200 -13.25 7.96 1.54
CA VAL A 200 -14.70 8.25 1.57
C VAL A 200 -15.39 7.28 0.63
N THR A 201 -16.20 6.38 1.17
CA THR A 201 -16.82 5.29 0.41
C THR A 201 -18.33 5.41 0.34
N GLY A 202 -18.87 5.39 -0.87
CA GLY A 202 -20.30 5.29 -1.14
C GLY A 202 -20.76 3.83 -1.31
N GLY A 203 -21.92 3.51 -0.76
CA GLY A 203 -22.64 2.25 -1.00
C GLY A 203 -23.88 2.41 -1.89
N ARG A 204 -24.62 1.32 -2.08
CA ARG A 204 -25.93 1.35 -2.78
C ARG A 204 -26.93 2.31 -2.14
N GLY A 205 -26.77 2.62 -0.86
CA GLY A 205 -27.58 3.62 -0.17
C GLY A 205 -27.46 5.04 -0.72
N MET A 206 -26.45 5.33 -1.56
CA MET A 206 -26.35 6.60 -2.28
C MET A 206 -27.43 6.79 -3.36
N GLY A 207 -28.13 5.72 -3.76
CA GLY A 207 -29.30 5.81 -4.64
C GLY A 207 -29.00 5.95 -6.13
N SER A 208 -27.97 6.70 -6.54
CA SER A 208 -27.64 6.91 -7.95
C SER A 208 -26.15 7.26 -8.20
N PRO A 209 -25.67 7.20 -9.46
CA PRO A 209 -24.35 7.70 -9.84
C PRO A 209 -24.15 9.18 -9.56
N GLU A 210 -25.18 10.01 -9.75
CA GLU A 210 -25.09 11.47 -9.59
C GLU A 210 -24.82 11.85 -8.12
N ALA A 211 -25.37 11.08 -7.18
CA ALA A 211 -25.15 11.28 -5.75
C ALA A 211 -23.67 11.04 -5.34
N PHE A 212 -22.87 10.33 -6.14
CA PHE A 212 -21.44 10.18 -5.88
C PHE A 212 -20.65 11.49 -6.02
N GLY A 213 -21.19 12.51 -6.70
CA GLY A 213 -20.55 13.84 -6.73
C GLY A 213 -20.28 14.40 -5.32
N LEU A 214 -21.17 14.13 -4.35
CA LEU A 214 -20.96 14.53 -2.96
C LEU A 214 -19.89 13.69 -2.24
N VAL A 215 -19.74 12.42 -2.61
CA VAL A 215 -18.68 11.53 -2.11
C VAL A 215 -17.32 12.04 -2.60
N GLU A 216 -17.24 12.40 -3.88
CA GLU A 216 -16.06 13.01 -4.49
C GLU A 216 -15.71 14.36 -3.86
N GLU A 217 -16.70 15.23 -3.64
CA GLU A 217 -16.50 16.53 -2.99
C GLU A 217 -15.92 16.36 -1.58
N LEU A 218 -16.50 15.49 -0.76
CA LEU A 218 -15.99 15.24 0.60
C LEU A 218 -14.59 14.64 0.56
N ALA A 219 -14.31 13.69 -0.35
CA ALA A 219 -12.98 13.12 -0.51
C ALA A 219 -11.96 14.19 -0.90
N ALA A 220 -12.27 15.03 -1.89
CA ALA A 220 -11.41 16.12 -2.32
C ALA A 220 -11.14 17.13 -1.19
N LEU A 221 -12.19 17.52 -0.46
CA LEU A 221 -12.06 18.42 0.70
C LEU A 221 -11.15 17.82 1.76
N LEU A 222 -11.17 16.51 1.99
CA LEU A 222 -10.32 15.85 2.97
C LEU A 222 -8.94 15.46 2.43
N GLY A 223 -8.68 15.61 1.13
CA GLY A 223 -7.47 15.08 0.47
C GLY A 223 -7.43 13.55 0.45
N GLY A 224 -8.61 12.90 0.51
CA GLY A 224 -8.77 11.46 0.52
C GLY A 224 -9.03 10.84 -0.86
N ALA A 225 -9.14 9.52 -0.87
CA ALA A 225 -9.56 8.75 -2.03
C ALA A 225 -11.07 8.41 -1.98
N VAL A 226 -11.66 8.25 -3.15
CA VAL A 226 -13.05 7.79 -3.31
C VAL A 226 -13.09 6.27 -3.35
N GLY A 227 -13.98 5.68 -2.57
CA GLY A 227 -14.26 4.25 -2.57
C GLY A 227 -15.70 3.94 -2.94
N ALA A 228 -15.91 2.69 -3.39
CA ALA A 228 -17.22 2.15 -3.73
C ALA A 228 -17.37 0.73 -3.20
N THR A 229 -18.57 0.37 -2.77
CA THR A 229 -18.91 -1.04 -2.51
C THR A 229 -18.99 -1.82 -3.82
N ARG A 230 -18.82 -3.15 -3.79
CA ARG A 230 -19.04 -4.00 -4.97
C ARG A 230 -20.41 -3.77 -5.63
N ALA A 231 -21.47 -3.60 -4.83
CA ALA A 231 -22.82 -3.39 -5.37
C ALA A 231 -22.98 -2.09 -6.16
N VAL A 232 -22.11 -1.10 -5.95
CA VAL A 232 -22.04 0.14 -6.73
C VAL A 232 -21.30 -0.09 -8.06
N VAL A 233 -20.20 -0.85 -8.01
CA VAL A 233 -19.42 -1.21 -9.21
C VAL A 233 -20.20 -2.13 -10.13
N ASP A 234 -20.86 -3.16 -9.58
CA ASP A 234 -21.72 -4.09 -10.32
C ASP A 234 -22.92 -3.36 -10.95
N ALA A 235 -23.36 -2.22 -10.37
CA ALA A 235 -24.40 -1.37 -10.94
C ALA A 235 -23.89 -0.38 -12.01
N GLY A 236 -22.59 -0.39 -12.32
CA GLY A 236 -21.97 0.47 -13.33
C GLY A 236 -21.80 1.93 -12.89
N TRP A 237 -21.96 2.24 -11.60
CA TRP A 237 -21.90 3.64 -11.13
C TRP A 237 -20.47 4.14 -11.01
N ARG A 238 -19.54 3.28 -10.59
CA ARG A 238 -18.13 3.58 -10.30
C ARG A 238 -17.22 2.51 -10.89
N PRO A 239 -15.97 2.85 -11.24
CA PRO A 239 -15.02 1.89 -11.81
C PRO A 239 -14.55 0.86 -10.78
N TYR A 240 -14.10 -0.29 -11.26
CA TYR A 240 -13.55 -1.36 -10.41
C TYR A 240 -12.34 -0.92 -9.59
N ALA A 241 -11.55 0.05 -10.09
CA ALA A 241 -10.46 0.67 -9.34
C ALA A 241 -10.90 1.24 -7.99
N GLU A 242 -12.16 1.65 -7.84
CA GLU A 242 -12.69 2.23 -6.61
C GLU A 242 -13.30 1.19 -5.67
N GLN A 243 -13.37 -0.08 -6.09
CA GLN A 243 -13.98 -1.12 -5.26
C GLN A 243 -13.17 -1.37 -3.99
N VAL A 244 -13.81 -1.26 -2.83
CA VAL A 244 -13.28 -1.70 -1.54
C VAL A 244 -13.90 -3.05 -1.17
N GLY A 245 -13.08 -3.98 -0.68
CA GLY A 245 -13.54 -5.29 -0.19
C GLY A 245 -12.61 -6.44 -0.55
N GLN A 246 -13.04 -7.66 -0.22
CA GLN A 246 -12.30 -8.91 -0.42
C GLN A 246 -11.84 -9.13 -1.86
N THR A 247 -12.71 -8.84 -2.83
CA THR A 247 -12.40 -8.95 -4.26
C THR A 247 -11.96 -7.61 -4.87
N GLY A 248 -11.92 -6.53 -4.10
CA GLY A 248 -11.50 -5.21 -4.54
C GLY A 248 -10.10 -4.85 -4.01
N LYS A 249 -9.94 -3.59 -3.60
CA LYS A 249 -8.79 -3.12 -2.83
C LYS A 249 -9.06 -3.32 -1.34
N THR A 250 -8.07 -3.85 -0.63
CA THR A 250 -8.01 -3.76 0.83
C THR A 250 -7.31 -2.46 1.17
N VAL A 251 -7.94 -1.65 2.01
CA VAL A 251 -7.47 -0.34 2.45
C VAL A 251 -7.36 -0.33 3.97
N GLN A 252 -6.39 0.44 4.47
CA GLN A 252 -6.19 0.63 5.91
C GLN A 252 -5.93 2.11 6.23
N PRO A 253 -6.86 3.02 5.89
CA PRO A 253 -6.68 4.45 6.12
C PRO A 253 -6.71 4.79 7.61
N SER A 254 -6.23 6.00 7.92
CA SER A 254 -6.44 6.62 9.22
C SER A 254 -7.92 6.97 9.45
N LEU A 255 -8.65 7.32 8.38
CA LEU A 255 -10.09 7.60 8.44
C LEU A 255 -10.83 6.93 7.28
N TYR A 256 -11.85 6.16 7.60
CA TYR A 256 -12.77 5.57 6.63
C TYR A 256 -14.19 6.09 6.87
N ILE A 257 -14.80 6.72 5.87
CA ILE A 257 -16.17 7.23 5.95
C ILE A 257 -17.06 6.37 5.06
N ALA A 258 -18.01 5.66 5.64
CA ALA A 258 -18.92 4.75 4.96
C ALA A 258 -20.32 5.40 4.82
N LEU A 259 -20.68 5.78 3.60
CA LEU A 259 -21.91 6.53 3.27
C LEU A 259 -22.91 5.59 2.57
N GLY A 260 -24.00 5.22 3.26
CA GLY A 260 -25.00 4.32 2.70
C GLY A 260 -24.49 2.89 2.44
N VAL A 261 -23.53 2.44 3.26
CA VAL A 261 -22.91 1.10 3.20
C VAL A 261 -23.54 0.20 4.24
N SER A 262 -23.96 -1.01 3.87
CA SER A 262 -24.58 -1.97 4.81
C SER A 262 -23.57 -2.69 5.71
N GLY A 263 -22.33 -2.90 5.25
CA GLY A 263 -21.32 -3.64 6.01
C GLY A 263 -21.33 -5.15 5.77
N ALA A 264 -21.55 -5.59 4.53
CA ALA A 264 -21.37 -7.00 4.16
C ALA A 264 -19.95 -7.49 4.51
N VAL A 265 -19.81 -8.75 4.93
CA VAL A 265 -18.52 -9.33 5.38
C VAL A 265 -17.41 -9.16 4.33
N GLN A 266 -17.76 -9.27 3.05
CA GLN A 266 -16.84 -9.08 1.93
C GLN A 266 -16.35 -7.63 1.82
N HIS A 267 -17.20 -6.64 2.12
CA HIS A 267 -16.79 -5.24 2.17
C HIS A 267 -15.90 -4.98 3.38
N LEU A 268 -16.33 -5.43 4.56
CA LEU A 268 -15.61 -5.27 5.82
C LEU A 268 -14.21 -5.88 5.77
N ALA A 269 -14.04 -7.03 5.11
CA ALA A 269 -12.72 -7.65 4.92
C ALA A 269 -11.69 -6.71 4.25
N GLY A 270 -12.17 -5.73 3.47
CA GLY A 270 -11.33 -4.74 2.81
C GLY A 270 -11.09 -3.45 3.59
N MET A 271 -11.75 -3.19 4.73
CA MET A 271 -11.64 -1.90 5.43
C MET A 271 -11.70 -1.95 6.96
N ASN A 272 -11.97 -3.12 7.56
CA ASN A 272 -12.18 -3.27 9.00
C ASN A 272 -10.94 -3.01 9.89
N LYS A 273 -9.78 -2.74 9.29
CA LYS A 273 -8.55 -2.35 9.99
C LYS A 273 -8.23 -0.87 9.85
N SER A 274 -9.13 -0.08 9.28
CA SER A 274 -9.05 1.38 9.29
C SER A 274 -8.98 1.87 10.74
N LYS A 275 -8.18 2.92 11.00
CA LYS A 275 -7.97 3.40 12.38
C LYS A 275 -9.23 4.01 12.98
N TYR A 276 -9.97 4.79 12.20
CA TYR A 276 -11.28 5.32 12.53
C TYR A 276 -12.28 5.03 11.42
N ILE A 277 -13.46 4.52 11.78
CA ILE A 277 -14.56 4.21 10.89
C ILE A 277 -15.76 5.08 11.28
N VAL A 278 -16.17 5.95 10.37
CA VAL A 278 -17.41 6.73 10.47
C VAL A 278 -18.44 6.10 9.54
N ALA A 279 -19.66 5.84 10.03
CA ALA A 279 -20.73 5.25 9.22
C ALA A 279 -21.99 6.11 9.24
N VAL A 280 -22.60 6.30 8.07
CA VAL A 280 -23.91 6.93 7.89
C VAL A 280 -24.82 5.94 7.20
N ASN A 281 -25.90 5.54 7.88
CA ASN A 281 -26.90 4.64 7.32
C ASN A 281 -28.27 4.94 7.92
N LYS A 282 -29.33 4.82 7.11
CA LYS A 282 -30.71 5.00 7.58
C LYS A 282 -31.22 3.84 8.42
N ASP A 283 -30.65 2.65 8.22
CA ASP A 283 -31.00 1.44 8.94
C ASP A 283 -30.14 1.33 10.22
N PRO A 284 -30.71 1.52 11.42
CA PRO A 284 -29.95 1.43 12.68
C PRO A 284 -29.35 0.05 12.93
N GLU A 285 -29.88 -1.00 12.29
CA GLU A 285 -29.41 -2.38 12.45
C GLU A 285 -28.36 -2.78 11.40
N ALA A 286 -27.92 -1.83 10.56
CA ALA A 286 -26.93 -2.10 9.53
C ALA A 286 -25.63 -2.67 10.14
N PRO A 287 -25.12 -3.83 9.64
CA PRO A 287 -23.90 -4.46 10.16
C PRO A 287 -22.67 -3.55 10.24
N ILE A 288 -22.58 -2.51 9.40
CA ILE A 288 -21.49 -1.53 9.42
C ILE A 288 -21.32 -0.87 10.80
N PHE A 289 -22.41 -0.64 11.54
CA PHE A 289 -22.36 0.02 12.84
C PHE A 289 -21.64 -0.81 13.90
N LYS A 290 -21.59 -2.14 13.75
CA LYS A 290 -20.79 -3.03 14.63
C LYS A 290 -19.28 -2.82 14.46
N HIS A 291 -18.87 -2.13 13.41
CA HIS A 291 -17.48 -1.84 13.07
C HIS A 291 -17.18 -0.35 13.01
N ALA A 292 -18.16 0.52 13.28
CA ALA A 292 -17.98 1.96 13.26
C ALA A 292 -17.56 2.46 14.64
N ASP A 293 -16.56 3.34 14.67
CA ASP A 293 -16.21 4.12 15.86
C ASP A 293 -17.21 5.26 16.08
N TYR A 294 -17.76 5.79 14.98
CA TYR A 294 -18.77 6.85 14.98
C TYR A 294 -19.90 6.50 14.02
N GLY A 295 -21.14 6.42 14.51
CA GLY A 295 -22.32 6.08 13.73
C GLY A 295 -23.36 7.21 13.71
N ILE A 296 -23.87 7.54 12.52
CA ILE A 296 -25.02 8.44 12.35
C ILE A 296 -26.15 7.64 11.71
N VAL A 297 -27.23 7.43 12.46
CA VAL A 297 -28.48 6.87 11.92
C VAL A 297 -29.26 7.99 11.26
N GLY A 298 -29.33 7.98 9.94
CA GLY A 298 -29.98 9.07 9.19
C GLY A 298 -29.88 8.92 7.67
N ASP A 299 -30.60 9.79 6.97
CA ASP A 299 -30.54 9.85 5.52
C ASP A 299 -29.19 10.43 5.06
N VAL A 300 -28.45 9.67 4.25
CA VAL A 300 -27.16 10.09 3.71
C VAL A 300 -27.29 11.36 2.88
N HIS A 301 -28.42 11.59 2.22
CA HIS A 301 -28.67 12.80 1.41
C HIS A 301 -28.88 14.06 2.25
N GLN A 302 -29.14 13.92 3.56
CA GLN A 302 -29.21 15.05 4.50
C GLN A 302 -27.88 15.21 5.26
N VAL A 303 -27.32 14.09 5.72
CA VAL A 303 -26.11 14.07 6.55
C VAL A 303 -24.87 14.48 5.75
N LEU A 304 -24.70 13.98 4.53
CA LEU A 304 -23.48 14.22 3.74
C LEU A 304 -23.31 15.70 3.37
N PRO A 305 -24.33 16.43 2.86
CA PRO A 305 -24.21 17.87 2.64
C PRO A 305 -23.88 18.66 3.91
N ALA A 306 -24.50 18.31 5.05
CA ALA A 306 -24.23 18.96 6.33
C ALA A 306 -22.79 18.72 6.79
N LEU A 307 -22.27 17.51 6.61
CA LEU A 307 -20.88 17.15 6.91
C LEU A 307 -19.91 17.95 6.03
N ILE A 308 -20.17 18.06 4.74
CA ILE A 308 -19.37 18.87 3.80
C ILE A 308 -19.29 20.33 4.27
N GLN A 309 -20.43 20.92 4.65
CA GLN A 309 -20.49 22.29 5.16
C GLN A 309 -19.69 22.46 6.45
N ALA A 310 -19.76 21.49 7.36
CA ALA A 310 -18.97 21.50 8.59
C ALA A 310 -17.45 21.40 8.30
N VAL A 311 -17.04 20.53 7.38
CA VAL A 311 -15.63 20.39 6.97
C VAL A 311 -15.11 21.68 6.35
N LYS A 312 -15.90 22.35 5.49
CA LYS A 312 -15.51 23.64 4.90
C LYS A 312 -15.25 24.69 5.98
N LYS A 313 -16.19 24.85 6.93
CA LYS A 313 -16.06 25.80 8.05
C LYS A 313 -14.87 25.55 8.98
N LEU A 314 -14.39 24.31 9.09
CA LEU A 314 -13.22 23.96 9.90
C LEU A 314 -11.89 24.17 9.17
N LYS A 315 -11.92 24.34 7.85
CA LYS A 315 -10.75 24.60 7.02
C LYS A 315 -10.54 26.09 6.72
N ASP A 316 -11.58 26.90 6.91
CA ASP A 316 -11.50 28.37 6.98
C ASP A 316 -10.90 28.83 8.32
#